data_AF-A0A1G7LZB5-F1
#
_entry.id   AF-A0A1G7LZB5-F1
#
_cell.length_a   1.000
_cell.length_b   1.000
_cell.length_c   1.000
_cell.angle_alpha   90.00
_cell.angle_beta   90.00
_cell.angle_gamma   90.00
#
_symmetry.space_group_name_H-M   'P 1'
#
loop_
_entity.id
_entity.type
_entity.pdbx_description
1 polymer ?
#
loop_
_entity_poly.entity_id
_entity_poly.type
_entity_poly.pdbx_seq_one_letter_code
_entity_poly.pdbx_strand_id
1 'polypeptide(L)'
;LFDAFLSFAGEGEAAALPDTGDLAADLKLVLRATVDELADPSTDLAMRAMNVEIVNDPALAAEYAARLDGPMRELKRERLRAAVRAGQLAEDTDLDTAVDLLWSPVLARWLHRTGPLTHEYVDGLVDTALRGLRPR
;
A
#
# COMPACT_ATOMS: atom_id res chain seq x y z
N LEU A 1 -1.84 -20.16 13.27
CA LEU A 1 -1.41 -19.70 11.93
C LEU A 1 -1.39 -18.18 11.88
N PHE A 2 -2.50 -17.51 12.22
CA PHE A 2 -2.56 -16.03 12.20
C PHE A 2 -1.56 -15.34 13.15
N ASP A 3 -1.31 -15.85 14.36
CA ASP A 3 -0.31 -15.22 15.25
C ASP A 3 1.14 -15.45 14.78
N ALA A 4 1.42 -16.58 14.13
CA ALA A 4 2.70 -16.80 13.44
C ALA A 4 2.84 -15.86 12.22
N PHE A 5 1.72 -15.53 11.60
CA PHE A 5 1.60 -14.56 10.51
C PHE A 5 1.85 -13.12 10.99
N LEU A 6 1.31 -12.71 12.14
CA LEU A 6 1.62 -11.40 12.75
C LEU A 6 3.09 -11.29 13.15
N SER A 7 3.68 -12.37 13.66
CA SER A 7 5.11 -12.42 13.96
C SER A 7 5.99 -12.27 12.71
N PHE A 8 5.49 -12.65 11.53
CA PHE A 8 6.20 -12.51 10.25
C PHE A 8 5.98 -11.13 9.60
N ALA A 9 4.78 -10.56 9.74
CA ALA A 9 4.45 -9.21 9.28
C ALA A 9 5.19 -8.11 10.08
N GLY A 10 5.90 -8.50 11.14
CA GLY A 10 6.60 -7.61 12.06
C GLY A 10 5.63 -6.95 13.04
N GLU A 11 6.07 -6.76 14.28
CA GLU A 11 5.54 -5.71 15.17
C GLU A 11 5.97 -4.34 14.61
N GLY A 12 5.62 -4.05 13.36
CA GLY A 12 5.79 -2.74 12.78
C GLY A 12 4.80 -1.82 13.47
N GLU A 13 5.25 -1.10 14.49
CA GLU A 13 4.53 0.07 14.99
C GLU A 13 4.16 0.89 13.75
N ALA A 14 2.87 0.95 13.45
CA ALA A 14 2.39 1.43 12.18
C ALA A 14 2.62 2.94 12.12
N ALA A 15 3.82 3.33 11.70
CA ALA A 15 4.24 4.71 11.66
C ALA A 15 3.38 5.43 10.63
N ALA A 16 2.88 6.62 11.01
CA ALA A 16 2.17 7.48 10.08
C ALA A 16 3.01 7.68 8.81
N LEU A 17 2.33 7.72 7.66
CA LEU A 17 3.00 8.03 6.40
C LEU A 17 3.60 9.45 6.48
N PRO A 18 4.76 9.69 5.84
CA PRO A 18 5.37 11.02 5.79
C PRO A 18 4.38 12.07 5.27
N ASP A 19 4.34 13.23 5.93
CA ASP A 19 3.56 14.40 5.51
C ASP A 19 4.48 15.63 5.46
N THR A 20 5.36 15.66 4.46
CA THR A 20 6.40 16.69 4.31
C THR A 20 5.89 17.96 3.63
N GLY A 21 4.64 17.95 3.16
CA GLY A 21 4.07 19.01 2.33
C GLY A 21 4.20 18.74 0.82
N ASP A 22 4.86 17.66 0.39
CA ASP A 22 4.87 17.19 -1.00
C ASP A 22 4.33 15.75 -1.08
N LEU A 23 3.03 15.62 -1.38
CA LEU A 23 2.38 14.31 -1.50
C LEU A 23 3.06 13.39 -2.52
N ALA A 24 3.53 13.94 -3.64
CA ALA A 24 4.14 13.10 -4.67
C ALA A 24 5.46 12.53 -4.17
N ALA A 25 6.29 13.35 -3.52
CA ALA A 25 7.54 12.89 -2.92
C ALA A 25 7.30 11.87 -1.80
N ASP A 26 6.32 12.14 -0.93
CA ASP A 26 5.98 11.25 0.19
C ASP A 26 5.48 9.88 -0.31
N LEU A 27 4.56 9.85 -1.28
CA LEU A 27 4.04 8.60 -1.84
C LEU A 27 5.12 7.80 -2.57
N LYS A 28 6.00 8.48 -3.34
CA LYS A 28 7.12 7.81 -4.01
C LYS A 28 8.09 7.21 -3.01
N LEU A 29 8.40 7.92 -1.93
CA LEU A 29 9.25 7.40 -0.86
C LEU A 29 8.66 6.12 -0.26
N VAL A 30 7.38 6.16 0.13
CA VAL A 30 6.68 5.01 0.72
C VAL A 30 6.63 3.83 -0.25
N LEU A 31 6.21 4.04 -1.50
CA LEU A 31 6.05 2.94 -2.45
C LEU A 31 7.38 2.34 -2.90
N ARG A 32 8.46 3.12 -2.98
CA ARG A 32 9.80 2.56 -3.24
C ARG A 32 10.26 1.66 -2.09
N ALA A 33 10.04 2.07 -0.84
CA ALA A 33 10.32 1.22 0.32
C ALA A 33 9.46 -0.06 0.30
N THR A 34 8.17 0.06 -0.05
CA THR A 34 7.30 -1.12 -0.24
C THR A 34 7.82 -2.05 -1.35
N VAL A 35 8.35 -1.51 -2.46
CA VAL A 35 8.97 -2.32 -3.50
C VAL A 35 10.19 -3.06 -2.99
N ASP A 36 11.06 -2.40 -2.23
CA ASP A 36 12.26 -3.01 -1.68
C ASP A 36 11.93 -4.13 -0.68
N GLU A 37 10.92 -3.92 0.16
CA GLU A 37 10.40 -4.92 1.11
C GLU A 37 9.83 -6.14 0.37
N LEU A 38 8.96 -5.91 -0.62
CA LEU A 38 8.35 -6.99 -1.41
C LEU A 38 9.37 -7.74 -2.28
N ALA A 39 10.47 -7.09 -2.65
CA ALA A 39 11.54 -7.68 -3.46
C ALA A 39 12.62 -8.38 -2.61
N ASP A 40 12.56 -8.31 -1.28
CA ASP A 40 13.54 -8.95 -0.39
C ASP A 40 13.48 -10.50 -0.54
N PRO A 41 14.54 -11.14 -1.06
CA PRO A 41 14.55 -12.60 -1.25
C PRO A 41 14.40 -13.40 0.04
N SER A 42 14.69 -12.81 1.20
CA SER A 42 14.58 -13.47 2.49
C SER A 42 13.13 -13.63 2.96
N THR A 43 12.21 -12.79 2.47
CA THR A 43 10.80 -12.76 2.90
C THR A 43 9.80 -12.97 1.75
N ASP A 44 10.15 -12.64 0.49
CA ASP A 44 9.25 -12.69 -0.68
C ASP A 44 8.45 -14.00 -0.79
N LEU A 45 9.14 -15.15 -0.71
CA LEU A 45 8.49 -16.45 -0.87
C LEU A 45 7.46 -16.73 0.23
N ALA A 46 7.80 -16.40 1.48
CA ALA A 46 6.92 -16.60 2.62
C ALA A 46 5.68 -15.69 2.53
N MET A 47 5.86 -14.41 2.17
CA MET A 47 4.76 -13.47 1.95
C MET A 47 3.81 -13.93 0.84
N ARG A 48 4.32 -14.55 -0.24
CA ARG A 48 3.47 -15.08 -1.31
C ARG A 48 2.66 -16.29 -0.87
N ALA A 49 3.31 -17.26 -0.21
CA ALA A 49 2.62 -18.43 0.33
C ALA A 49 1.49 -18.02 1.27
N MET A 50 1.75 -17.02 2.11
CA MET A 50 0.78 -16.41 2.99
C MET A 50 -0.41 -15.78 2.24
N ASN A 51 -0.17 -15.04 1.16
CA ASN A 51 -1.26 -14.49 0.34
C ASN A 51 -2.11 -15.61 -0.31
N VAL A 52 -1.51 -16.75 -0.67
CA VAL A 52 -2.26 -17.92 -1.17
C VAL A 52 -3.20 -18.48 -0.12
N GLU A 53 -2.73 -18.63 1.12
CA GLU A 53 -3.58 -19.09 2.24
C GLU A 53 -4.72 -18.10 2.52
N ILE A 54 -4.44 -16.80 2.55
CA ILE A 54 -5.46 -15.75 2.74
C ILE A 54 -6.55 -15.84 1.68
N VAL A 55 -6.19 -16.05 0.41
CA VAL A 55 -7.16 -16.15 -0.70
C VAL A 55 -8.03 -17.40 -0.59
N ASN A 56 -7.49 -18.52 -0.07
CA ASN A 56 -8.20 -19.78 0.00
C ASN A 56 -9.10 -19.93 1.24
N ASP A 57 -8.82 -19.21 2.33
CA ASP A 57 -9.55 -19.31 3.60
C ASP A 57 -10.28 -17.99 3.95
N PRO A 58 -11.62 -17.94 3.81
CA PRO A 58 -12.41 -16.74 4.12
C PRO A 58 -12.30 -16.26 5.58
N ALA A 59 -12.09 -17.17 6.55
CA ALA A 59 -11.93 -16.77 7.94
C ALA A 59 -10.58 -16.09 8.15
N LEU A 60 -9.53 -16.64 7.54
CA LEU A 60 -8.20 -16.04 7.54
C LEU A 60 -8.18 -14.68 6.83
N ALA A 61 -8.90 -14.54 5.72
CA ALA A 61 -9.07 -13.27 5.02
C ALA A 61 -9.75 -12.21 5.90
N ALA A 62 -10.77 -12.59 6.67
CA ALA A 62 -11.45 -11.68 7.59
C ALA A 62 -10.52 -11.24 8.74
N GLU A 63 -9.72 -12.16 9.30
CA GLU A 63 -8.73 -11.82 10.33
C GLU A 63 -7.63 -10.89 9.78
N TYR A 64 -7.13 -11.18 8.57
CA TYR A 64 -6.15 -10.33 7.88
C TYR A 64 -6.69 -8.91 7.66
N ALA A 65 -7.91 -8.81 7.12
CA ALA A 65 -8.58 -7.54 6.88
C ALA A 65 -8.76 -6.74 8.19
N ALA A 66 -9.18 -7.40 9.27
CA ALA A 66 -9.46 -6.72 10.53
C ALA A 66 -8.18 -6.30 11.28
N ARG A 67 -7.14 -7.15 11.28
CA ARG A 67 -5.98 -6.97 12.17
C ARG A 67 -4.76 -6.36 11.50
N LEU A 68 -4.65 -6.39 10.17
CA LEU A 68 -3.51 -5.80 9.45
C LEU A 68 -3.93 -4.81 8.37
N ASP A 69 -4.72 -5.25 7.37
CA ASP A 69 -5.01 -4.39 6.22
C ASP A 69 -5.85 -3.17 6.63
N GLY A 70 -6.88 -3.34 7.45
CA GLY A 70 -7.73 -2.26 7.95
C GLY A 70 -6.94 -1.12 8.63
N PRO A 71 -6.11 -1.39 9.65
CA PRO A 71 -5.23 -0.39 10.26
C PRO A 71 -4.31 0.31 9.25
N MET A 72 -3.68 -0.44 8.35
CA MET A 72 -2.79 0.13 7.33
C MET A 72 -3.54 1.01 6.33
N ARG A 73 -4.77 0.63 5.97
CA ARG A 73 -5.67 1.43 5.12
C ARG A 73 -6.07 2.73 5.80
N GLU A 74 -6.31 2.74 7.12
CA GLU A 74 -6.59 3.99 7.83
C GLU A 74 -5.40 4.95 7.75
N LEU A 75 -4.17 4.51 8.00
CA LEU A 75 -2.99 5.38 7.89
C LEU A 75 -2.85 6.00 6.49
N LYS A 76 -3.10 5.21 5.44
CA LYS A 76 -3.11 5.70 4.06
C LYS A 76 -4.24 6.73 3.85
N ARG A 77 -5.45 6.44 4.35
CA ARG A 77 -6.59 7.37 4.28
C ARG A 77 -6.32 8.66 5.05
N GLU A 78 -5.69 8.60 6.21
CA GLU A 78 -5.30 9.79 6.99
C GLU A 78 -4.34 10.68 6.22
N ARG A 79 -3.31 10.10 5.59
CA ARG A 79 -2.37 10.84 4.75
C ARG A 79 -3.03 11.49 3.55
N LEU A 80 -3.91 10.77 2.85
CA LEU A 80 -4.64 11.32 1.70
C LEU A 80 -5.65 12.39 2.14
N ARG A 81 -6.29 12.23 3.31
CA ARG A 81 -7.18 13.23 3.91
C ARG A 81 -6.43 14.51 4.25
N ALA A 82 -5.17 14.41 4.72
CA ALA A 82 -4.31 15.58 4.92
C ALA A 82 -4.01 16.30 3.59
N ALA A 83 -3.73 15.53 2.52
CA ALA A 83 -3.53 16.10 1.20
C ALA A 83 -4.78 16.79 0.62
N VAL A 84 -5.98 16.27 0.86
CA VAL A 84 -7.25 16.95 0.53
C VAL A 84 -7.34 18.29 1.26
N ARG A 85 -7.11 18.32 2.58
CA ARG A 85 -7.13 19.57 3.36
C ARG A 85 -6.09 20.59 2.89
N ALA A 86 -4.96 20.12 2.37
CA ALA A 86 -3.90 20.96 1.81
C ALA A 86 -4.16 21.40 0.34
N GLY A 87 -5.28 21.00 -0.27
CA GLY A 87 -5.61 21.32 -1.66
C GLY A 87 -4.75 20.58 -2.69
N GLN A 88 -4.05 19.51 -2.29
CA GLN A 88 -3.21 18.71 -3.18
C GLN A 88 -4.01 17.64 -3.95
N LEU A 89 -5.16 17.25 -3.42
CA LEU A 89 -6.14 16.35 -4.03
C LEU A 89 -7.50 17.05 -4.13
N ALA A 90 -8.35 16.60 -5.05
CA ALA A 90 -9.71 17.13 -5.20
C ALA A 90 -10.54 16.91 -3.92
N GLU A 91 -11.43 17.85 -3.60
CA GLU A 91 -12.25 17.82 -2.37
C GLU A 91 -13.20 16.62 -2.31
N ASP A 92 -13.63 16.13 -3.46
CA ASP A 92 -14.54 14.98 -3.64
C ASP A 92 -13.79 13.66 -3.87
N THR A 93 -12.48 13.60 -3.59
CA THR A 93 -11.70 12.37 -3.73
C THR A 93 -12.24 11.26 -2.83
N ASP A 94 -12.72 10.18 -3.43
CA ASP A 94 -12.97 8.92 -2.73
C ASP A 94 -11.65 8.31 -2.27
N LEU A 95 -11.42 8.33 -0.95
CA LEU A 95 -10.15 7.93 -0.36
C LEU A 95 -9.88 6.43 -0.46
N ASP A 96 -10.93 5.58 -0.44
CA ASP A 96 -10.75 4.13 -0.59
C ASP A 96 -10.31 3.81 -2.02
N THR A 97 -10.94 4.45 -3.00
CA THR A 97 -10.54 4.35 -4.41
C THR A 97 -9.11 4.85 -4.61
N ALA A 98 -8.73 5.98 -4.01
CA ALA A 98 -7.38 6.53 -4.11
C ALA A 98 -6.33 5.58 -3.50
N VAL A 99 -6.63 4.94 -2.36
CA VAL A 99 -5.77 3.90 -1.77
C VAL A 99 -5.63 2.71 -2.73
N ASP A 100 -6.72 2.23 -3.30
CA ASP A 100 -6.66 1.08 -4.21
C ASP A 100 -5.87 1.40 -5.48
N LEU A 101 -6.02 2.60 -6.05
CA LEU A 101 -5.26 3.04 -7.23
C LEU A 101 -3.75 3.11 -6.99
N LEU A 102 -3.32 3.46 -5.78
CA LEU A 102 -1.91 3.67 -5.45
C LEU A 102 -1.19 2.39 -4.99
N TRP A 103 -1.85 1.51 -4.24
CA TRP A 103 -1.20 0.33 -3.63
C TRP A 103 -1.55 -0.99 -4.30
N SER A 104 -2.78 -1.19 -4.76
CA SER A 104 -3.21 -2.48 -5.32
C SER A 104 -2.43 -2.89 -6.59
N PRO A 105 -2.06 -1.97 -7.52
CA PRO A 105 -1.23 -2.33 -8.67
C PRO A 105 0.15 -2.85 -8.27
N VAL A 106 0.75 -2.34 -7.19
CA VAL A 106 2.05 -2.78 -6.68
C VAL A 106 1.96 -4.22 -6.18
N LEU A 107 0.98 -4.51 -5.32
CA LEU A 107 0.73 -5.85 -4.79
C LEU A 107 0.39 -6.85 -5.91
N ALA A 108 -0.49 -6.47 -6.84
CA ALA A 108 -0.88 -7.32 -7.95
C ALA A 108 0.29 -7.63 -8.90
N ARG A 109 1.12 -6.63 -9.22
CA ARG A 109 2.31 -6.82 -10.06
C ARG A 109 3.33 -7.72 -9.39
N TRP A 110 3.53 -7.53 -8.10
CA TRP A 110 4.37 -8.40 -7.29
C TRP A 110 3.81 -9.83 -7.29
N LEU A 111 2.58 -10.06 -6.82
CA LEU A 111 1.95 -11.38 -6.71
C LEU A 111 1.97 -12.15 -8.04
N HIS A 112 1.56 -11.51 -9.12
CA HIS A 112 1.35 -12.16 -10.41
C HIS A 112 2.54 -12.05 -11.38
N ARG A 113 3.64 -11.40 -10.97
CA ARG A 113 4.85 -11.22 -11.79
C ARG A 113 4.55 -10.63 -13.18
N THR A 114 3.63 -9.67 -13.26
CA THR A 114 3.19 -9.07 -14.54
C THR A 114 4.21 -8.12 -15.15
N GLY A 115 5.36 -7.93 -14.50
CA GLY A 115 6.54 -7.26 -15.02
C GLY A 115 7.51 -6.91 -13.89
N PRO A 116 8.64 -6.22 -14.21
CA PRO A 116 9.60 -5.80 -13.20
C PRO A 116 8.95 -4.88 -12.16
N LEU A 117 9.18 -5.17 -10.87
CA LEU A 117 8.79 -4.31 -9.75
C LEU A 117 9.98 -3.40 -9.42
N THR A 118 9.95 -2.16 -9.89
CA THR A 118 11.06 -1.21 -9.81
C THR A 118 10.62 0.12 -9.21
N HIS A 119 11.57 0.92 -8.73
CA HIS A 119 11.30 2.30 -8.28
C HIS A 119 10.70 3.16 -9.40
N GLU A 120 11.21 3.02 -10.63
CA GLU A 120 10.68 3.72 -11.80
C GLU A 120 9.19 3.37 -12.06
N TYR A 121 8.81 2.10 -11.88
CA TYR A 121 7.42 1.67 -12.04
C TYR A 121 6.51 2.37 -11.02
N VAL A 122 6.87 2.38 -9.74
CA VAL A 122 6.03 3.02 -8.72
C VAL A 122 6.04 4.55 -8.82
N ASP A 123 7.12 5.16 -9.29
CA ASP A 123 7.15 6.60 -9.59
C ASP A 123 6.13 6.96 -10.68
N GLY A 124 6.13 6.21 -11.79
CA GLY A 124 5.17 6.39 -12.87
C GLY A 124 3.73 6.09 -12.45
N LEU A 125 3.52 5.14 -11.54
CA LEU A 125 2.23 4.85 -10.93
C LEU A 125 1.72 6.05 -10.12
N VAL A 126 2.54 6.61 -9.22
CA VAL A 126 2.19 7.81 -8.43
C VAL A 126 1.86 8.98 -9.35
N ASP A 127 2.71 9.27 -10.33
CA ASP A 127 2.50 10.38 -11.26
C ASP A 127 1.22 10.20 -12.10
N THR A 128 0.88 8.96 -12.44
CA THR A 128 -0.35 8.64 -13.17
C THR A 128 -1.59 8.78 -12.29
N ALA A 129 -1.56 8.25 -11.07
CA ALA A 129 -2.67 8.38 -10.13
C ALA A 129 -2.93 9.85 -9.77
N LEU A 130 -1.89 10.62 -9.43
CA LEU A 130 -2.04 12.02 -9.02
C LEU A 130 -2.55 12.93 -10.15
N ARG A 131 -2.28 12.62 -11.42
CA ARG A 131 -2.90 13.33 -12.54
C ARG A 131 -4.43 13.21 -12.55
N GLY A 132 -4.97 12.08 -12.08
CA GLY A 132 -6.40 11.85 -11.99
C GLY A 132 -7.05 12.35 -10.70
N LEU A 133 -6.26 12.50 -9.62
CA LEU A 133 -6.75 12.84 -8.28
C LEU A 133 -6.57 14.31 -7.89
N ARG A 134 -5.79 15.09 -8.64
CA ARG A 134 -5.58 16.52 -8.38
C ARG A 134 -6.86 17.34 -8.65
N PRO A 135 -7.02 18.49 -7.97
CA PRO A 135 -8.07 19.45 -8.31
C PRO A 135 -8.00 19.86 -9.79
N ARG A 136 -9.16 20.12 -10.40
CA ARG A 136 -9.25 20.63 -11.78
C ARG A 136 -8.96 22.12 -11.87
#